data_AF-Q19454-F1
#
_entry.id   AF-Q19454-F1
#
_cell.length_a   1.000
_cell.length_b   1.000
_cell.length_c   1.000
_cell.angle_alpha   90.00
_cell.angle_beta   90.00
_cell.angle_gamma   90.00
#
_symmetry.space_group_name_H-M   'P 1'
#
loop_
_entity.id
_entity.type
_entity.pdbx_description
1 polymer ?
#
loop_
_entity_poly.entity_id
_entity_poly.type
_entity_poly.pdbx_seq_one_letter_code
_entity_poly.pdbx_strand_id
1 'polypeptide(L)'
;MTNKEIVCLFSSYFRKQLDETTTEYSIGGADTLEIIDICLTFMITKYYKKPVLFTPKLAFDIYTLAKQWKVSKLGAHKSSLEKQLCEELKKNHEDLMYVCNLLIVSEDSHFHRVENCCIATLVFYHAHDFIRIEESHPLKKRLFRQDGHVDSLMVQVKKAYALSLNTMCFLKILED
;
A
#
# COMPACT_ATOMS: atom_id res chain seq x y z
N MET A 1 11.92 14.68 -21.80
CA MET A 1 12.19 13.53 -22.68
C MET A 1 13.14 12.60 -21.95
N THR A 2 12.77 11.32 -21.82
CA THR A 2 13.61 10.29 -21.21
C THR A 2 14.27 9.49 -22.32
N ASN A 3 15.57 9.22 -22.19
CA ASN A 3 16.32 8.46 -23.19
C ASN A 3 15.80 7.00 -23.27
N LYS A 4 15.48 6.56 -24.49
CA LYS A 4 14.90 5.24 -24.79
C LYS A 4 15.83 4.10 -24.41
N GLU A 5 17.12 4.26 -24.69
CA GLU A 5 18.15 3.26 -24.39
C GLU A 5 18.25 3.04 -22.88
N ILE A 6 18.18 4.12 -22.09
CA ILE A 6 18.20 4.06 -20.62
C ILE A 6 17.01 3.27 -20.08
N VAL A 7 15.78 3.54 -20.54
CA VAL A 7 14.61 2.79 -20.02
C VAL A 7 14.63 1.32 -20.44
N CYS A 8 15.10 1.01 -21.65
CA CYS A 8 15.26 -0.38 -22.14
C CYS A 8 16.37 -1.15 -21.40
N LEU A 9 17.38 -0.44 -20.88
CA LEU A 9 18.44 -1.03 -20.07
C LEU A 9 17.89 -1.53 -18.73
N PHE A 10 17.06 -0.72 -18.07
CA PHE A 10 16.59 -0.99 -16.70
C PHE A 10 15.25 -1.74 -16.59
N SER A 11 14.51 -1.87 -17.69
CA SER A 11 13.20 -2.53 -17.75
C SER A 11 13.05 -3.44 -18.95
N SER A 12 12.70 -4.70 -18.67
CA SER A 12 12.31 -5.67 -19.71
C SER A 12 10.95 -5.36 -20.34
N TYR A 13 10.11 -4.56 -19.68
CA TYR A 13 8.84 -4.11 -20.23
C TYR A 13 9.09 -3.14 -21.38
N PHE A 14 9.88 -2.09 -21.15
CA PHE A 14 10.18 -1.11 -22.19
C PHE A 14 10.96 -1.73 -23.35
N ARG A 15 11.87 -2.68 -23.09
CA ARG A 15 12.57 -3.42 -24.17
C ARG A 15 11.63 -4.19 -25.11
N LYS A 16 10.47 -4.63 -24.62
CA LYS A 16 9.47 -5.33 -25.44
C LYS A 16 8.54 -4.39 -26.19
N GLN A 17 8.34 -3.17 -25.67
CA GLN A 17 7.37 -2.21 -26.19
C GLN A 17 8.02 -1.15 -27.11
N LEU A 18 9.33 -0.92 -26.97
CA LEU A 18 10.07 0.08 -27.73
C LEU A 18 10.98 -0.62 -28.74
N ASP A 19 10.63 -0.53 -30.02
CA ASP A 19 11.46 -0.98 -31.14
C ASP A 19 12.27 0.18 -31.74
N GLU A 20 13.16 -0.08 -32.69
CA GLU A 20 13.99 0.95 -33.35
C GLU A 20 13.18 2.10 -33.96
N THR A 21 11.98 1.83 -34.46
CA THR A 21 11.09 2.81 -35.12
C THR A 21 10.26 3.65 -34.16
N THR A 22 10.24 3.28 -32.87
CA THR A 22 9.45 3.97 -31.85
C THR A 22 10.03 5.35 -31.56
N THR A 23 9.33 6.39 -32.00
CA THR A 23 9.64 7.81 -31.76
C THR A 23 8.88 8.39 -30.56
N GLU A 24 7.65 7.92 -30.32
CA GLU A 24 6.80 8.34 -29.22
C GLU A 24 6.16 7.12 -28.55
N TYR A 25 6.02 7.17 -27.22
CA TYR A 25 5.37 6.12 -26.45
C TYR A 25 4.53 6.72 -25.33
N SER A 26 3.23 6.45 -25.36
CA SER A 26 2.30 6.90 -24.33
C SER A 26 2.23 5.90 -23.18
N ILE A 27 2.44 6.39 -21.95
CA ILE A 27 2.32 5.59 -20.74
C ILE A 27 0.84 5.54 -20.33
N GLY A 28 0.23 4.37 -20.42
CA GLY A 28 -1.07 4.10 -19.80
C GLY A 28 -0.95 3.72 -18.32
N GLY A 29 -2.01 3.94 -17.54
CA GLY A 29 -2.13 3.48 -16.16
C GLY A 29 -1.50 4.38 -15.09
N ALA A 30 -1.12 5.61 -15.44
CA ALA A 30 -0.66 6.61 -14.49
C ALA A 30 -1.59 7.82 -14.51
N ASP A 31 -2.17 8.16 -13.36
CA ASP A 31 -3.10 9.28 -13.23
C ASP A 31 -2.39 10.64 -13.22
N THR A 32 -1.11 10.67 -12.86
CA THR A 32 -0.30 11.89 -12.80
C THR A 32 1.12 11.67 -13.31
N LEU A 33 1.76 12.76 -13.76
CA LEU A 33 3.16 12.75 -14.15
C LEU A 33 4.11 12.46 -12.97
N GLU A 34 3.68 12.73 -11.73
CA GLU A 34 4.49 12.46 -10.53
C GLU A 34 4.72 10.96 -10.34
N ILE A 35 3.70 10.13 -10.60
CA ILE A 35 3.81 8.66 -10.51
C ILE A 35 4.87 8.14 -11.49
N ILE A 36 4.81 8.64 -12.73
CA ILE A 36 5.74 8.30 -13.81
C ILE A 36 7.17 8.68 -13.41
N ASP A 37 7.35 9.91 -12.93
CA ASP A 37 8.65 10.45 -12.55
C ASP A 37 9.28 9.72 -11.35
N ILE A 38 8.48 9.34 -10.34
CA ILE A 38 8.95 8.52 -9.22
C ILE A 38 9.40 7.13 -9.70
N CYS A 39 8.62 6.48 -10.57
CA CYS A 39 8.96 5.17 -11.11
C CYS A 39 10.22 5.22 -11.99
N LEU A 40 10.34 6.23 -12.87
CA LEU A 40 11.52 6.43 -13.71
C LEU A 40 12.76 6.73 -12.86
N THR A 41 12.64 7.62 -11.88
CA THR A 41 13.75 7.97 -10.97
C THR A 41 14.24 6.74 -10.23
N PHE A 42 13.34 5.95 -9.65
CA PHE A 42 13.72 4.73 -8.94
C PHE A 42 14.32 3.69 -9.90
N MET A 43 13.74 3.53 -11.09
CA MET A 43 14.22 2.57 -12.07
C MET A 43 15.68 2.86 -12.49
N ILE A 44 16.02 4.12 -12.72
CA ILE A 44 17.35 4.55 -13.19
C ILE A 44 18.35 4.66 -12.04
N THR A 45 17.97 5.34 -10.95
CA THR A 45 18.90 5.72 -9.87
C THR A 45 18.94 4.73 -8.73
N LYS A 46 17.92 3.86 -8.61
CA LYS A 46 17.67 2.98 -7.45
C LYS A 46 17.35 3.71 -6.15
N TYR A 47 17.16 5.04 -6.21
CA TYR A 47 16.73 5.84 -5.06
C TYR A 47 15.24 6.13 -5.14
N TYR A 48 14.59 6.09 -3.98
CA TYR A 48 13.20 6.46 -3.84
C TYR A 48 13.05 7.99 -3.87
N LYS A 49 12.29 8.49 -4.85
CA LYS A 49 11.87 9.89 -4.89
C LYS A 49 10.61 10.04 -4.05
N LYS A 50 10.70 10.80 -2.96
CA LYS A 50 9.56 11.07 -2.09
C LYS A 50 8.59 12.05 -2.81
N PRO A 51 7.29 11.72 -2.94
CA PRO A 51 6.29 12.63 -3.48
C PRO A 51 6.03 13.81 -2.53
N VAL A 52 5.51 14.91 -3.07
CA VAL A 52 5.17 16.10 -2.28
C VAL A 52 4.04 15.81 -1.30
N LEU A 53 2.98 15.14 -1.79
CA LEU A 53 1.86 14.66 -0.99
C LEU A 53 1.76 13.15 -1.17
N PHE A 54 1.96 12.39 -0.08
CA PHE A 54 1.93 10.94 -0.13
C PHE A 54 0.62 10.39 0.44
N THR A 55 -0.26 9.92 -0.44
CA THR A 55 -1.53 9.28 -0.06
C THR A 55 -1.45 7.76 -0.22
N PRO A 56 -2.30 6.99 0.47
CA PRO A 56 -2.39 5.54 0.26
C PRO A 56 -2.62 5.20 -1.22
N LYS A 57 -3.56 5.89 -1.88
CA LYS A 57 -3.85 5.71 -3.31
C LYS A 57 -2.63 5.95 -4.19
N LEU A 58 -1.86 7.02 -3.93
CA LEU A 58 -0.64 7.29 -4.68
C LEU A 58 0.40 6.16 -4.52
N ALA A 59 0.54 5.59 -3.32
CA ALA A 59 1.44 4.46 -3.09
C ALA A 59 1.01 3.20 -3.87
N PHE A 60 -0.29 2.92 -3.92
CA PHE A 60 -0.86 1.85 -4.75
C PHE A 60 -0.53 2.06 -6.24
N ASP A 61 -0.74 3.28 -6.74
CA ASP A 61 -0.53 3.59 -8.16
C ASP A 61 0.95 3.50 -8.55
N ILE A 62 1.84 4.03 -7.72
CA ILE A 62 3.29 3.91 -7.90
C ILE A 62 3.72 2.43 -7.93
N TYR A 63 3.24 1.62 -6.97
CA TYR A 63 3.63 0.21 -6.91
C TYR A 63 3.08 -0.59 -8.10
N THR A 64 1.83 -0.34 -8.48
CA THR A 64 1.18 -1.00 -9.63
C THR A 64 1.92 -0.67 -10.92
N LEU A 65 2.27 0.60 -11.14
CA LEU A 65 3.03 1.03 -12.30
C LEU A 65 4.44 0.42 -12.32
N ALA A 66 5.15 0.44 -11.19
CA ALA A 66 6.48 -0.17 -11.08
C ALA A 66 6.45 -1.69 -11.36
N LYS A 67 5.39 -2.38 -10.92
CA LYS A 67 5.15 -3.80 -11.22
C LYS A 67 4.90 -4.01 -12.72
N GLN A 68 4.03 -3.21 -13.34
CA GLN A 68 3.76 -3.25 -14.78
C GLN A 68 5.03 -3.04 -15.60
N TRP A 69 5.84 -2.05 -15.23
CA TRP A 69 7.10 -1.73 -15.88
C TRP A 69 8.22 -2.71 -15.58
N LYS A 70 7.98 -3.76 -14.78
CA LYS A 70 8.99 -4.77 -14.41
C LYS A 70 10.28 -4.13 -13.92
N VAL A 71 10.15 -3.14 -13.04
CA VAL A 71 11.30 -2.42 -12.49
C VAL A 71 12.19 -3.39 -11.70
N SER A 72 13.48 -3.39 -12.02
CA SER A 72 14.47 -4.19 -11.29
C SER A 72 14.53 -3.77 -9.82
N LYS A 73 14.67 -4.76 -8.92
CA LYS A 73 14.63 -4.58 -7.44
C LYS A 73 13.28 -4.03 -6.91
N LEU A 74 12.16 -4.48 -7.48
CA LEU A 74 10.80 -4.13 -7.02
C LEU A 74 10.60 -4.34 -5.51
N GLY A 75 11.26 -5.35 -4.91
CA GLY A 75 11.22 -5.57 -3.46
C GLY A 75 11.78 -4.39 -2.64
N ALA A 76 12.89 -3.79 -3.08
CA ALA A 76 13.45 -2.61 -2.42
C ALA A 76 12.53 -1.39 -2.58
N HIS A 77 11.90 -1.23 -3.75
CA HIS A 77 10.91 -0.18 -3.98
C HIS A 77 9.71 -0.32 -3.04
N LYS A 78 9.18 -1.55 -2.93
CA LYS A 78 8.09 -1.91 -2.02
C LYS A 78 8.44 -1.53 -0.59
N SER A 79 9.62 -1.92 -0.10
CA SER A 79 10.06 -1.58 1.25
C SER A 79 10.19 -0.06 1.49
N SER A 80 10.61 0.71 0.50
CA SER A 80 10.65 2.19 0.60
C SER A 80 9.24 2.78 0.71
N LEU A 81 8.29 2.29 -0.10
CA LEU A 81 6.88 2.69 -0.03
C LEU A 81 6.25 2.32 1.32
N GLU A 82 6.44 1.08 1.78
CA GLU A 82 5.94 0.62 3.08
C GLU A 82 6.48 1.46 4.23
N LYS A 83 7.78 1.78 4.22
CA LYS A 83 8.39 2.64 5.24
C LYS A 83 7.71 4.02 5.26
N GLN A 84 7.51 4.63 4.10
CA GLN A 84 6.88 5.95 4.02
C GLN A 84 5.40 5.90 4.43
N LEU A 85 4.66 4.84 4.07
CA LEU A 85 3.28 4.65 4.49
C LEU A 85 3.15 4.47 6.01
N CYS A 86 4.09 3.75 6.64
CA CYS A 86 4.12 3.67 8.10
C CYS A 86 4.35 5.04 8.75
N GLU A 87 5.17 5.93 8.16
CA GLU A 87 5.35 7.29 8.67
C GLU A 87 4.11 8.17 8.46
N GLU A 88 3.40 8.02 7.35
CA GLU A 88 2.11 8.73 7.16
C GLU A 88 1.01 8.18 8.08
N LEU A 89 0.99 6.87 8.35
CA LEU A 89 0.09 6.26 9.33
C LEU A 89 0.32 6.86 10.72
N LYS A 90 1.56 7.03 11.17
CA LYS A 90 1.86 7.67 12.47
C LYS A 90 1.26 9.08 12.58
N LYS A 91 1.24 9.85 11.49
CA LYS A 91 0.69 11.22 11.49
C LYS A 91 -0.83 11.25 11.46
N ASN A 92 -1.45 10.26 10.82
CA ASN A 92 -2.89 10.21 10.57
C ASN A 92 -3.60 9.08 11.36
N HIS A 93 -2.96 8.58 12.43
CA HIS A 93 -3.44 7.41 13.17
C HIS A 93 -4.78 7.65 13.87
N GLU A 94 -5.11 8.90 14.17
CA GLU A 94 -6.39 9.32 14.78
C GLU A 94 -7.55 9.34 13.77
N ASP A 95 -7.27 9.38 12.47
CA ASP A 95 -8.31 9.37 11.44
C ASP A 95 -8.68 7.92 11.07
N LEU A 96 -9.78 7.41 11.63
CA LEU A 96 -10.32 6.08 11.34
C LEU A 96 -10.47 5.82 9.83
N MET A 97 -10.95 6.82 9.09
CA MET A 97 -11.20 6.68 7.65
C MET A 97 -9.91 6.58 6.86
N TYR A 98 -8.91 7.36 7.25
CA TYR A 98 -7.56 7.23 6.71
C TYR A 98 -6.99 5.83 6.97
N VAL A 99 -7.06 5.34 8.22
CA VAL A 99 -6.52 4.02 8.60
C VAL A 99 -7.23 2.90 7.84
N CYS A 100 -8.55 2.96 7.69
CA CYS A 100 -9.32 1.98 6.91
C CYS A 100 -8.93 1.98 5.43
N ASN A 101 -8.80 3.17 4.82
CA ASN A 101 -8.38 3.29 3.43
C ASN A 101 -6.96 2.77 3.22
N LEU A 102 -6.05 3.05 4.15
CA LEU A 102 -4.69 2.53 4.10
C LEU A 102 -4.65 1.02 4.26
N LEU A 103 -5.47 0.44 5.15
CA LEU A 103 -5.58 -1.00 5.32
C LEU A 103 -6.00 -1.68 4.00
N ILE A 104 -7.05 -1.17 3.37
CA ILE A 104 -7.54 -1.69 2.08
C ILE A 104 -6.45 -1.62 1.00
N VAL A 105 -5.78 -0.47 0.88
CA VAL A 105 -4.68 -0.29 -0.09
C VAL A 105 -3.52 -1.24 0.21
N SER A 106 -3.22 -1.46 1.49
CA SER A 106 -2.14 -2.34 1.90
C SER A 106 -2.44 -3.79 1.56
N GLU A 107 -3.70 -4.23 1.67
CA GLU A 107 -4.14 -5.55 1.22
C GLU A 107 -3.99 -5.69 -0.30
N ASP A 108 -4.54 -4.75 -1.08
CA ASP A 108 -4.49 -4.79 -2.55
C ASP A 108 -3.06 -4.82 -3.10
N SER A 109 -2.14 -4.09 -2.42
CA SER A 109 -0.73 -3.99 -2.82
C SER A 109 0.16 -5.07 -2.18
N HIS A 110 -0.41 -5.91 -1.31
CA HIS A 110 0.30 -6.84 -0.44
C HIS A 110 1.39 -6.16 0.42
N PHE A 111 1.17 -4.93 0.88
CA PHE A 111 2.04 -4.23 1.82
C PHE A 111 1.85 -4.75 3.25
N HIS A 112 2.21 -6.02 3.49
CA HIS A 112 1.97 -6.72 4.75
C HIS A 112 2.50 -5.98 5.99
N ARG A 113 3.60 -5.23 5.87
CA ARG A 113 4.10 -4.44 7.00
C ARG A 113 3.11 -3.34 7.37
N VAL A 114 2.58 -2.64 6.38
CA VAL A 114 1.61 -1.55 6.55
C VAL A 114 0.28 -2.11 7.02
N GLU A 115 -0.17 -3.21 6.43
CA GLU A 115 -1.38 -3.95 6.82
C GLU A 115 -1.38 -4.28 8.31
N ASN A 116 -0.31 -4.90 8.80
CA ASN A 116 -0.14 -5.21 10.22
C ASN A 116 -0.14 -3.96 11.11
N CYS A 117 0.52 -2.87 10.67
CA CYS A 117 0.48 -1.61 11.40
C CYS A 117 -0.94 -1.03 11.45
N CYS A 118 -1.70 -1.06 10.36
CA CYS A 118 -3.08 -0.59 10.31
C CYS A 118 -3.98 -1.42 11.23
N ILE A 119 -3.86 -2.75 11.22
CA ILE A 119 -4.60 -3.63 12.14
C ILE A 119 -4.29 -3.27 13.59
N ALA A 120 -3.00 -3.10 13.94
CA ALA A 120 -2.60 -2.70 15.28
C ALA A 120 -3.16 -1.33 15.69
N THR A 121 -3.12 -0.34 14.77
CA THR A 121 -3.70 0.99 15.01
C THR A 121 -5.21 0.91 15.22
N LEU A 122 -5.94 0.14 14.42
CA LEU A 122 -7.38 -0.05 14.59
C LEU A 122 -7.72 -0.71 15.93
N VAL A 123 -7.00 -1.77 16.30
CA VAL A 123 -7.21 -2.48 17.57
C VAL A 123 -6.97 -1.56 18.77
N PHE A 124 -5.93 -0.73 18.72
CA PHE A 124 -5.56 0.10 19.87
C PHE A 124 -6.38 1.40 19.98
N TYR A 125 -6.61 2.10 18.86
CA TYR A 125 -7.23 3.43 18.88
C TYR A 125 -8.70 3.44 18.49
N HIS A 126 -9.14 2.52 17.62
CA HIS A 126 -10.43 2.64 16.92
C HIS A 126 -11.32 1.41 17.02
N ALA A 127 -11.04 0.45 17.91
CA ALA A 127 -11.67 -0.87 17.84
C ALA A 127 -13.20 -0.80 17.85
N HIS A 128 -13.78 0.00 18.75
CA HIS A 128 -15.23 0.15 18.87
C HIS A 128 -15.84 0.83 17.65
N ASP A 129 -15.22 1.91 17.16
CA ASP A 129 -15.72 2.67 16.01
C ASP A 129 -15.60 1.86 14.71
N PHE A 130 -14.49 1.13 14.55
CA PHE A 130 -14.28 0.21 13.43
C PHE A 130 -15.31 -0.93 13.42
N ILE A 131 -15.61 -1.53 14.58
CA ILE A 131 -16.63 -2.58 14.69
C ILE A 131 -18.03 -2.05 14.35
N ARG A 132 -18.29 -0.77 14.66
CA ARG A 132 -19.55 -0.08 14.39
C ARG A 132 -19.68 0.41 12.95
N ILE A 133 -18.72 0.18 12.06
CA ILE A 133 -18.85 0.51 10.63
C ILE A 133 -20.11 -0.19 10.07
N GLU A 134 -21.18 0.59 9.93
CA GLU A 134 -22.51 0.11 9.59
C GLU A 134 -22.63 -0.38 8.15
N GLU A 135 -23.75 -1.04 7.86
CA GLU A 135 -24.05 -1.60 6.56
C GLU A 135 -24.04 -0.60 5.39
N SER A 136 -24.24 0.68 5.71
CA SER A 136 -24.30 1.79 4.77
C SER A 136 -22.92 2.36 4.42
N HIS A 137 -21.86 1.94 5.11
CA HIS A 137 -20.57 2.60 4.97
C HIS A 137 -19.91 2.27 3.61
N PRO A 138 -19.38 3.26 2.85
CA PRO A 138 -18.80 3.04 1.53
C PRO A 138 -17.69 1.98 1.49
N LEU A 139 -16.93 1.86 2.59
CA LEU A 139 -15.83 0.91 2.71
C LEU A 139 -16.28 -0.51 3.09
N LYS A 140 -17.54 -0.72 3.50
CA LYS A 140 -18.05 -2.05 3.93
C LYS A 140 -17.78 -3.10 2.86
N LYS A 141 -18.11 -2.81 1.59
CA LYS A 141 -17.92 -3.79 0.50
C LYS A 141 -16.47 -4.26 0.37
N ARG A 142 -15.50 -3.40 0.67
CA ARG A 142 -14.08 -3.73 0.59
C ARG A 142 -13.59 -4.44 1.85
N LEU A 143 -13.96 -3.95 3.03
CA LEU A 143 -13.56 -4.54 4.32
C LEU A 143 -14.19 -5.91 4.60
N PHE A 144 -15.36 -6.18 4.02
CA PHE A 144 -16.14 -7.41 4.19
C PHE A 144 -16.01 -8.37 3.01
N ARG A 145 -15.13 -8.08 2.05
CA ARG A 145 -14.90 -8.96 0.91
C ARG A 145 -14.41 -10.32 1.41
N GLN A 146 -15.19 -11.37 1.13
CA GLN A 146 -14.80 -12.75 1.35
C GLN A 146 -14.38 -13.34 0.01
N ASP A 147 -13.09 -13.30 -0.29
CA ASP A 147 -12.54 -14.01 -1.42
C ASP A 147 -12.16 -15.42 -0.97
N GLY A 148 -13.15 -16.33 -1.02
CA GLY A 148 -13.06 -17.81 -1.06
C GLY A 148 -12.36 -18.56 0.10
N HIS A 149 -11.24 -18.06 0.59
CA HIS A 149 -10.38 -18.67 1.62
C HIS A 149 -9.64 -17.65 2.50
N VAL A 150 -9.71 -16.35 2.18
CA VAL A 150 -9.02 -15.30 2.94
C VAL A 150 -10.00 -14.65 3.90
N ASP A 151 -9.63 -14.57 5.18
CA ASP A 151 -10.39 -13.80 6.17
C ASP A 151 -10.54 -12.36 5.68
N SER A 152 -11.76 -11.84 5.67
CA SER A 152 -11.97 -10.44 5.33
C SER A 152 -11.20 -9.53 6.30
N LEU A 153 -10.80 -8.34 5.86
CA LEU A 153 -10.10 -7.37 6.73
C LEU A 153 -10.83 -7.12 8.06
N MET A 154 -12.16 -7.07 8.03
CA MET A 154 -12.98 -6.99 9.24
C MET A 154 -12.77 -8.18 10.18
N VAL A 155 -12.71 -9.40 9.65
CA VAL A 155 -12.44 -10.61 10.45
C VAL A 155 -11.03 -10.56 11.02
N GLN A 156 -10.04 -10.13 10.25
CA GLN A 156 -8.65 -9.99 10.72
C GLN A 156 -8.54 -9.01 11.90
N VAL A 157 -9.16 -7.83 11.80
CA VAL A 157 -9.18 -6.84 12.88
C VAL A 157 -9.94 -7.36 14.10
N LYS A 158 -11.09 -8.03 13.93
CA LYS A 158 -11.83 -8.64 15.04
C LYS A 158 -11.02 -9.73 15.75
N LYS A 159 -10.33 -10.59 14.99
CA LYS A 159 -9.43 -11.62 15.55
C LYS A 159 -8.28 -10.97 16.33
N ALA A 160 -7.65 -9.94 15.77
CA ALA A 160 -6.58 -9.19 16.44
C ALA A 160 -7.09 -8.51 17.73
N TYR A 161 -8.29 -7.93 17.70
CA TYR A 161 -8.92 -7.34 18.89
C TYR A 161 -9.19 -8.39 19.97
N ALA A 162 -9.80 -9.53 19.63
CA ALA A 162 -10.03 -10.62 20.57
C ALA A 162 -8.72 -11.15 21.19
N LEU A 163 -7.66 -11.30 20.38
CA LEU A 163 -6.33 -11.67 20.86
C LEU A 163 -5.76 -10.63 21.84
N SER A 164 -5.92 -9.33 21.54
CA SER A 164 -5.46 -8.26 22.44
C SER A 164 -6.15 -8.28 23.81
N LEU A 165 -7.46 -8.55 23.85
CA LEU A 165 -8.22 -8.71 25.10
C LEU A 165 -7.71 -9.90 25.92
N ASN A 166 -7.49 -11.05 25.26
CA ASN A 166 -6.94 -12.23 25.92
C ASN A 166 -5.54 -11.98 26.50
N THR A 167 -4.67 -11.29 25.76
CA THR A 167 -3.33 -10.91 26.24
C THR A 167 -3.43 -9.97 27.45
N MET A 168 -4.32 -8.98 27.43
CA MET A 168 -4.52 -8.07 28.57
C MET A 168 -5.06 -8.80 29.80
N CYS A 169 -5.98 -9.76 29.62
CA CYS A 169 -6.45 -10.62 30.72
C CYS A 169 -5.32 -11.49 31.28
N PHE A 170 -4.48 -12.07 30.41
CA PHE A 170 -3.34 -12.88 30.82
C PHE A 170 -2.31 -12.06 31.61
N LEU A 171 -2.02 -10.82 31.18
CA LEU A 171 -1.12 -9.92 31.90
C LEU A 171 -1.66 -9.56 33.29
N LYS A 172 -2.97 -9.30 33.42
CA LYS A 172 -3.59 -9.07 34.73
C LYS A 172 -3.45 -10.26 35.68
N ILE A 173 -3.61 -11.49 35.18
CA ILE A 173 -3.43 -12.71 35.97
C ILE A 173 -1.97 -12.87 36.44
N LEU A 174 -0.99 -12.34 35.71
CA LEU A 174 0.42 -12.35 36.12
C LEU A 174 0.79 -11.24 37.12
N GLU A 175 -0.04 -10.19 37.21
CA GLU A 175 0.15 -9.08 38.15
C GLU A 175 -0.52 -9.34 39.51
N ASP A 176 -1.43 -10.33 39.59
CA ASP A 176 -2.09 -10.84 40.81
C ASP A 176 -1.35 -12.05 41.43
#